data_AF-A0A7K1B3Z6-F1
#
_entry.id   AF-A0A7K1B3Z6-F1
#
_cell.length_a   1.000
_cell.length_b   1.000
_cell.length_c   1.000
_cell.angle_alpha   90.00
_cell.angle_beta   90.00
_cell.angle_gamma   90.00
#
_symmetry.space_group_name_H-M   'P 1'
#
loop_
_entity.id
_entity.type
_entity.pdbx_description
1 polymer ?
#
loop_
_entity_poly.entity_id
_entity_poly.type
_entity_poly.pdbx_seq_one_letter_code
_entity_poly.pdbx_strand_id
1 'polypeptide(L)'
;MVAELQTDDAGAARAATWARQEGFAYRFDWGPNGLRTLAPVADVVVVVDVLRFTSAVSAGVEQGCTVFPYRWADDGAAAYAAERDAVPAGHRERGEPSLSPTDLLALDAPIRLVLPSPNGSALAFAARD
;
A
#
# COMPACT_ATOMS: atom_id res chain seq x y z
N MET A 1 -14.46 15.27 8.53
CA MET A 1 -15.69 14.70 7.94
C MET A 1 -15.31 13.75 6.79
N VAL A 2 -14.59 12.68 7.12
CA VAL A 2 -14.16 11.60 6.19
C VAL A 2 -13.92 10.28 6.95
N ALA A 3 -13.77 10.33 8.28
CA ALA A 3 -13.63 9.15 9.14
C ALA A 3 -14.92 8.34 9.32
N GLU A 4 -16.10 8.92 9.07
CA GLU A 4 -17.41 8.26 9.27
C GLU A 4 -17.88 7.44 8.07
N LEU A 5 -17.21 7.50 6.91
CA LEU A 5 -17.53 6.67 5.74
C LEU A 5 -16.81 5.31 5.75
N GLN A 6 -16.07 4.99 6.82
CA GLN A 6 -15.35 3.73 6.98
C GLN A 6 -15.94 2.82 8.07
N THR A 7 -17.03 3.22 8.73
CA THR A 7 -17.74 2.34 9.67
C THR A 7 -18.71 1.44 8.93
N ASP A 8 -18.17 0.54 8.10
CA ASP A 8 -18.86 -0.67 7.66
C ASP A 8 -17.93 -1.86 7.97
N ASP A 9 -18.33 -2.62 9.00
CA ASP A 9 -17.74 -3.86 9.51
C ASP A 9 -16.23 -4.02 9.27
N ALA A 10 -15.46 -3.60 10.26
CA ALA A 10 -14.01 -3.84 10.36
C ALA A 10 -13.72 -5.35 10.48
N GLY A 11 -13.87 -6.10 9.40
CA GLY A 11 -13.50 -7.51 9.34
C GLY A 11 -14.08 -8.30 8.17
N ALA A 12 -15.27 -7.97 7.67
CA ALA A 12 -15.97 -8.84 6.73
C ALA A 12 -15.71 -8.51 5.25
N ALA A 13 -15.61 -9.53 4.41
CA ALA A 13 -15.73 -9.38 2.96
C ALA A 13 -17.15 -8.91 2.61
N ARG A 14 -17.32 -8.22 1.48
CA ARG A 14 -18.65 -7.81 1.03
C ARG A 14 -19.43 -9.05 0.60
N ALA A 15 -20.50 -9.35 1.33
CA ALA A 15 -21.27 -10.58 1.15
C ALA A 15 -22.16 -10.58 -0.11
N ALA A 16 -22.46 -9.41 -0.67
CA ALA A 16 -23.39 -9.31 -1.79
C ALA A 16 -22.73 -9.72 -3.12
N THR A 17 -23.43 -10.52 -3.93
CA THR A 17 -22.95 -11.02 -5.23
C THR A 17 -22.55 -9.90 -6.19
N TRP A 18 -23.23 -8.75 -6.13
CA TRP A 18 -22.87 -7.57 -6.93
C TRP A 18 -21.47 -7.06 -6.64
N ALA A 19 -20.96 -7.21 -5.40
CA ALA A 19 -19.62 -6.73 -5.04
C ALA A 19 -18.52 -7.50 -5.76
N ARG A 20 -18.77 -8.77 -6.09
CA ARG A 20 -17.84 -9.62 -6.84
C ARG A 20 -17.79 -9.30 -8.32
N GLN A 21 -18.76 -8.57 -8.88
CA GLN A 21 -18.80 -8.21 -10.31
C GLN A 21 -18.56 -9.43 -11.21
N GLU A 22 -19.28 -10.53 -10.92
CA GLU A 22 -19.19 -11.76 -11.71
C GLU A 22 -19.58 -11.50 -13.17
N GLY A 23 -18.90 -12.18 -14.10
CA GLY A 23 -19.08 -11.96 -15.55
C GLY A 23 -18.17 -10.87 -16.15
N PHE A 24 -17.51 -10.04 -15.33
CA PHE A 24 -16.50 -9.09 -15.80
C PHE A 24 -15.09 -9.63 -15.63
N ALA A 25 -14.26 -9.45 -16.66
CA ALA A 25 -12.84 -9.81 -16.65
C ALA A 25 -12.00 -8.90 -15.74
N TYR A 26 -12.38 -7.63 -15.63
CA TYR A 26 -11.77 -6.65 -14.75
C TYR A 26 -12.80 -6.17 -13.74
N ARG A 27 -12.42 -6.17 -12.46
CA ARG A 27 -13.32 -5.89 -11.34
C ARG A 27 -12.68 -4.83 -10.47
N PHE A 28 -13.48 -3.87 -10.02
CA PHE A 28 -12.98 -2.72 -9.29
C PHE A 28 -13.60 -2.66 -7.91
N ASP A 29 -12.77 -2.54 -6.89
CA ASP A 29 -13.25 -2.26 -5.54
C ASP A 29 -12.22 -1.44 -4.76
N TRP A 30 -12.60 -0.98 -3.58
CA TRP A 30 -11.92 0.01 -2.78
C TRP A 30 -11.69 -0.53 -1.37
N GLY A 31 -10.49 -0.27 -0.86
CA GLY A 31 -10.13 -0.54 0.52
C GLY A 31 -10.07 -2.03 0.87
N PRO A 32 -9.87 -2.34 2.18
CA PRO A 32 -9.61 -3.70 2.64
C PRO A 32 -10.76 -4.68 2.38
N ASN A 33 -12.01 -4.21 2.46
CA ASN A 33 -13.18 -5.05 2.21
C ASN A 33 -13.24 -5.46 0.73
N GLY A 34 -12.90 -4.56 -0.20
CA GLY A 34 -12.80 -4.85 -1.62
C GLY A 34 -11.69 -5.86 -1.92
N LEU A 35 -10.51 -5.67 -1.31
CA LEU A 35 -9.40 -6.63 -1.41
C LEU A 35 -9.82 -8.03 -0.94
N ARG A 36 -10.41 -8.14 0.26
CA ARG A 36 -10.89 -9.45 0.80
C ARG A 36 -11.99 -10.09 -0.06
N THR A 37 -12.75 -9.30 -0.80
CA THR A 37 -13.83 -9.79 -1.66
C THR A 37 -13.30 -10.29 -3.00
N LEU A 38 -12.37 -9.55 -3.61
CA LEU A 38 -11.91 -9.80 -4.98
C LEU A 38 -10.61 -10.62 -5.06
N ALA A 39 -9.68 -10.48 -4.12
CA ALA A 39 -8.40 -11.20 -4.17
C ALA A 39 -8.56 -12.73 -4.21
N PRO A 40 -9.49 -13.37 -3.46
CA PRO A 40 -9.66 -14.83 -3.52
C PRO A 40 -10.19 -15.36 -4.86
N VAL A 41 -10.69 -14.48 -5.74
CA VAL A 41 -11.32 -14.82 -7.01
C VAL A 41 -10.68 -14.11 -8.21
N ALA A 42 -9.48 -13.55 -8.03
CA ALA A 42 -8.73 -12.85 -9.06
C ALA A 42 -7.31 -13.44 -9.18
N ASP A 43 -6.84 -13.64 -10.41
CA ASP A 43 -5.48 -14.12 -10.66
C ASP A 43 -4.42 -13.06 -10.35
N VAL A 44 -4.78 -11.77 -10.50
CA VAL A 44 -3.90 -10.62 -10.29
C VAL A 44 -4.67 -9.51 -9.58
N VAL A 45 -4.05 -8.92 -8.56
CA VAL A 45 -4.54 -7.72 -7.87
C VAL A 45 -3.67 -6.52 -8.24
N VAL A 46 -4.31 -5.45 -8.71
CA VAL A 46 -3.65 -4.17 -9.00
C VAL A 46 -4.10 -3.15 -7.97
N VAL A 47 -3.17 -2.68 -7.14
CA VAL A 47 -3.43 -1.59 -6.19
C VAL A 47 -3.20 -0.25 -6.91
N VAL A 48 -4.17 0.65 -6.82
CA VAL A 48 -4.08 2.02 -7.34
C VAL A 48 -4.23 3.00 -6.19
N ASP A 49 -3.17 3.74 -5.86
CA ASP A 49 -3.16 4.76 -4.80
C ASP A 49 -2.31 5.95 -5.26
N VAL A 50 -2.92 6.76 -6.12
CA VAL A 50 -2.26 7.87 -6.83
C VAL A 50 -1.67 8.90 -5.86
N LEU A 51 -2.32 9.13 -4.70
CA LEU A 51 -1.95 10.17 -3.73
C LEU A 51 -1.65 9.57 -2.34
N ARG A 52 -0.44 9.05 -2.12
CA ARG A 52 0.71 9.08 -3.02
C ARG A 52 1.43 7.73 -3.17
N PHE A 53 0.90 6.66 -2.59
CA PHE A 53 1.67 5.43 -2.43
C PHE A 53 2.16 4.84 -3.76
N THR A 54 1.29 4.58 -4.74
CA THR A 54 1.75 3.95 -6.00
C THR A 54 2.61 4.89 -6.82
N SER A 55 2.36 6.21 -6.76
CA SER A 55 3.23 7.21 -7.38
C SER A 55 4.63 7.24 -6.72
N ALA A 56 4.70 7.08 -5.40
CA ALA A 56 5.94 7.01 -4.64
C ALA A 56 6.70 5.72 -4.93
N VAL A 57 6.00 4.58 -5.04
CA VAL A 57 6.60 3.31 -5.46
C VAL A 57 7.23 3.44 -6.84
N SER A 58 6.50 3.99 -7.82
CA SER A 58 7.04 4.20 -9.18
C SER A 58 8.31 5.05 -9.16
N ALA A 59 8.28 6.19 -8.48
CA ALA A 59 9.43 7.09 -8.33
C ALA A 59 10.64 6.41 -7.65
N GLY A 60 10.40 5.68 -6.56
CA GLY A 60 11.46 4.98 -5.84
C GLY A 60 12.10 3.89 -6.70
N VAL A 61 11.30 3.06 -7.36
CA VAL A 61 11.79 2.00 -8.25
C VAL A 61 12.54 2.58 -9.46
N GLU A 62 12.08 3.70 -10.01
CA GLU A 62 12.77 4.41 -11.09
C GLU A 62 14.18 4.88 -10.68
N GLN A 63 14.36 5.33 -9.43
CA GLN A 63 15.69 5.62 -8.88
C GLN A 63 16.48 4.37 -8.45
N GLY A 64 15.96 3.16 -8.62
CA GLY A 64 16.65 1.93 -8.23
C GLY A 64 16.44 1.49 -6.77
N CYS A 65 15.40 2.01 -6.10
CA CYS A 65 15.02 1.54 -4.77
C CYS A 65 14.33 0.17 -4.84
N THR A 66 14.61 -0.70 -3.86
CA THR A 66 13.72 -1.83 -3.55
C THR A 66 12.68 -1.36 -2.53
N VAL A 67 11.40 -1.39 -2.89
CA VAL A 67 10.32 -0.91 -2.01
C VAL A 67 9.58 -2.07 -1.37
N PHE A 68 9.46 -2.02 -0.04
CA PHE A 68 8.70 -2.96 0.77
C PHE A 68 7.46 -2.24 1.34
N PRO A 69 6.23 -2.60 0.90
CA PRO A 69 5.04 -2.08 1.55
C PRO A 69 4.96 -2.57 3.00
N TYR A 70 4.41 -1.73 3.87
CA TYR A 70 4.10 -2.08 5.26
C TYR A 70 2.87 -1.35 5.80
N ARG A 71 2.31 -1.84 6.91
CA ARG A 71 1.14 -1.26 7.58
C ARG A 71 1.44 0.14 8.12
N TRP A 72 0.45 1.03 8.05
CA TRP A 72 0.53 2.38 8.62
C TRP A 72 0.32 2.37 10.13
N ALA A 73 1.01 3.28 10.84
CA ALA A 73 0.91 3.46 12.28
C ALA A 73 1.05 2.13 13.07
N ASP A 74 1.95 1.26 12.60
CA ASP A 74 2.24 -0.04 13.18
C ASP A 74 3.67 -0.03 13.72
N ASP A 75 3.83 -0.31 15.01
CA ASP A 75 5.13 -0.28 15.71
C ASP A 75 6.14 -1.32 15.16
N GLY A 76 5.67 -2.28 14.37
CA GLY A 76 6.51 -3.30 13.73
C GLY A 76 7.31 -2.82 12.52
N ALA A 77 7.11 -1.59 12.03
CA ALA A 77 7.77 -1.11 10.81
C ALA A 77 9.30 -1.12 10.92
N ALA A 78 9.85 -0.75 12.08
CA ALA A 78 11.29 -0.75 12.32
C ALA A 78 11.88 -2.16 12.33
N ALA A 79 11.21 -3.12 12.98
CA ALA A 79 11.63 -4.52 13.00
C ALA A 79 11.55 -5.14 11.59
N TYR A 80 10.45 -4.88 10.88
CA TYR A 80 10.24 -5.33 9.51
C TYR A 80 11.31 -4.79 8.55
N ALA A 81 11.74 -3.54 8.74
CA ALA A 81 12.83 -2.93 7.99
C ALA A 81 14.18 -3.57 8.30
N ALA A 82 14.49 -3.79 9.58
CA ALA A 82 15.72 -4.45 10.02
C ALA A 82 15.85 -5.88 9.43
N GLU A 83 14.78 -6.67 9.45
CA GLU A 83 14.74 -8.01 8.84
C GLU A 83 15.07 -8.01 7.34
N ARG A 84 14.82 -6.88 6.66
CA ARG A 84 15.01 -6.71 5.22
C ARG A 84 16.26 -5.94 4.87
N ASP A 85 17.07 -5.55 5.85
CA ASP A 85 18.21 -4.65 5.64
C ASP A 85 17.76 -3.38 4.89
N ALA A 86 16.68 -2.78 5.38
CA ALA A 86 15.97 -1.66 4.76
C ALA A 86 15.83 -0.50 5.76
N VAL A 87 15.60 0.70 5.24
CA VAL A 87 15.27 1.88 6.04
C VAL A 87 13.75 2.13 6.01
N PRO A 88 13.10 2.41 7.15
CA PRO A 88 11.71 2.83 7.14
C PRO A 88 11.58 4.27 6.64
N ALA A 89 10.60 4.51 5.77
CA ALA A 89 10.18 5.85 5.42
C ALA A 89 9.66 6.57 6.66
N GLY A 90 9.99 7.86 6.77
CA GLY A 90 9.68 8.69 7.91
C GLY A 90 9.11 10.05 7.49
N HIS A 91 9.52 11.09 8.22
CA HIS A 91 9.01 12.44 8.04
C HIS A 91 10.00 13.29 7.24
N ARG A 92 9.50 13.85 6.12
CA ARG A 92 10.28 14.71 5.21
C ARG A 92 10.97 15.85 5.94
N GLU A 93 10.34 16.41 6.97
CA GLU A 93 10.84 17.50 7.79
C GLU A 93 12.13 17.16 8.53
N ARG A 94 12.43 15.86 8.71
CA ARG A 94 13.66 15.35 9.31
C ARG A 94 14.71 14.93 8.28
N GLY A 95 14.47 15.17 6.99
CA GLY A 95 15.34 14.71 5.90
C GLY A 95 15.26 13.21 5.64
N GLU A 96 14.24 12.53 6.18
CA GLU A 96 14.02 11.10 5.98
C GLU A 96 13.29 10.87 4.64
N PRO A 97 13.53 9.73 3.95
CA PRO A 97 12.70 9.32 2.82
C PRO A 97 11.23 9.27 3.23
N SER A 98 10.31 9.74 2.37
CA SER A 98 8.89 9.87 2.69
C SER A 98 8.00 9.32 1.57
N LEU A 99 6.68 9.39 1.73
CA LEU A 99 5.70 9.11 0.67
C LEU A 99 5.68 10.16 -0.47
N SER A 100 6.62 11.10 -0.50
CA SER A 100 6.71 12.10 -1.58
C SER A 100 7.45 11.54 -2.78
N PRO A 101 6.81 11.41 -3.96
CA PRO A 101 7.50 10.92 -5.17
C PRO A 101 8.71 11.76 -5.54
N THR A 102 8.63 13.08 -5.35
CA THR A 102 9.75 14.00 -5.64
C THR A 102 10.94 13.82 -4.70
N ASP A 103 10.72 13.38 -3.46
CA ASP A 103 11.83 13.09 -2.54
C ASP A 103 12.49 11.79 -2.92
N LEU A 104 11.69 10.79 -3.31
CA LEU A 104 12.20 9.50 -3.76
C LEU A 104 12.99 9.62 -5.07
N LEU A 105 12.60 10.52 -5.97
CA LEU A 105 13.34 10.84 -7.19
C LEU A 105 14.70 11.51 -6.93
N ALA A 106 14.93 12.05 -5.74
CA ALA A 106 16.17 12.74 -5.37
C ALA A 106 17.09 11.91 -4.47
N LEU A 107 16.76 10.64 -4.24
CA LEU A 107 17.55 9.75 -3.40
C LEU A 107 18.86 9.37 -4.08
N ASP A 108 19.90 9.21 -3.26
CA ASP A 108 21.15 8.59 -3.68
C ASP A 108 21.00 7.06 -3.55
N ALA A 109 20.86 6.38 -4.68
CA ALA A 109 20.50 4.97 -4.76
C ALA A 109 21.73 4.06 -4.99
N PRO A 110 21.67 2.74 -4.68
CA PRO A 110 20.49 1.94 -4.33
C PRO A 110 20.14 1.97 -2.84
N ILE A 111 18.84 2.09 -2.53
CA ILE A 111 18.32 1.93 -1.16
C ILE A 111 17.20 0.89 -1.09
N ARG A 112 17.06 0.26 0.07
CA ARG A 112 15.96 -0.64 0.40
C ARG A 112 15.04 0.10 1.35
N LEU A 113 13.80 0.34 0.94
CA LEU A 113 12.88 1.26 1.60
C LEU A 113 11.62 0.51 2.06
N VAL A 114 11.34 0.51 3.36
CA VAL A 114 10.01 0.17 3.86
C VAL A 114 9.14 1.41 3.77
N LEU A 115 7.99 1.33 3.09
CA LEU A 115 7.17 2.50 2.77
C LEU A 115 5.74 2.36 3.33
N PRO A 116 5.51 2.67 4.62
CA PRO A 116 4.17 2.62 5.20
C PRO A 116 3.22 3.65 4.60
N SER A 117 1.96 3.27 4.37
CA SER A 117 0.87 4.17 3.98
C SER A 117 -0.49 3.61 4.43
N PRO A 118 -1.47 4.46 4.79
CA PRO A 118 -2.74 4.01 5.35
C PRO A 118 -3.61 3.24 4.34
N ASN A 119 -3.40 3.49 3.05
CA ASN A 119 -4.19 2.93 1.96
C ASN A 119 -3.37 1.93 1.16
N GLY A 120 -2.71 2.37 0.09
CA GLY A 120 -2.10 1.49 -0.91
C GLY A 120 -1.05 0.54 -0.34
N SER A 121 -0.22 0.98 0.61
CA SER A 121 0.77 0.12 1.25
C SER A 121 0.12 -0.93 2.14
N ALA A 122 -0.87 -0.55 2.95
CA ALA A 122 -1.60 -1.49 3.79
C ALA A 122 -2.32 -2.56 2.93
N LEU A 123 -2.91 -2.16 1.79
CA LEU A 123 -3.53 -3.08 0.83
C LEU A 123 -2.50 -3.98 0.15
N ALA A 124 -1.39 -3.43 -0.33
CA ALA A 124 -0.33 -4.21 -0.97
C ALA A 124 0.29 -5.21 0.02
N PHE A 125 0.49 -4.81 1.27
CA PHE A 125 0.96 -5.69 2.33
C PHE A 125 -0.03 -6.81 2.60
N ALA A 126 -1.34 -6.51 2.68
CA ALA A 126 -2.38 -7.49 2.93
C ALA A 126 -2.64 -8.44 1.73
N ALA A 127 -2.37 -8.00 0.51
CA ALA A 127 -2.59 -8.79 -0.71
C ALA A 127 -1.61 -9.97 -0.89
N ARG A 128 -0.62 -10.14 0.00
CA ARG A 128 0.30 -11.28 -0.01
C ARG A 128 -0.31 -12.57 0.53
N ASP A 129 -1.37 -12.43 1.35
CA ASP A 129 -2.01 -13.50 2.12
C ASP A 129 -3.20 -14.05 1.31
#